data_AF-A0A931VL52-F1
#
_entry.id   AF-A0A931VL52-F1
#
_cell.length_a   1.000
_cell.length_b   1.000
_cell.length_c   1.000
_cell.angle_alpha   90.00
_cell.angle_beta   90.00
_cell.angle_gamma   90.00
#
_symmetry.space_group_name_H-M   'P 1'
#
loop_
_entity.id
_entity.type
_entity.pdbx_description
1 polymer ?
#
loop_
_entity_poly.entity_id
_entity_poly.type
_entity_poly.pdbx_seq_one_letter_code
_entity_poly.pdbx_strand_id
1 'polypeptide(L)' 'MTTYSQGQVVLLLFPFTDLTATKQRPAVILSSDSYNQSHQDVILAGIYKRRKSHVADKNRTSIYRKRP' A
#
# COMPACT_ATOMS: atom_id res chain seq x y z
N MET A 1 -13.44 19.05 12.32
CA MET A 1 -13.61 18.00 11.28
C MET A 1 -12.24 17.58 10.79
N THR A 2 -12.00 16.29 10.56
CA THR A 2 -10.74 15.80 10.01
C THR A 2 -10.65 16.20 8.54
N THR A 3 -9.76 17.12 8.21
CA THR A 3 -9.43 17.46 6.82
C THR A 3 -8.58 16.35 6.21
N TYR A 4 -8.99 15.87 5.05
CA TYR A 4 -8.27 14.89 4.24
C TYR A 4 -7.60 15.62 3.07
N SER A 5 -6.27 15.72 3.09
CA SER A 5 -5.51 16.39 2.02
C SER A 5 -4.85 15.39 1.09
N GLN A 6 -4.79 15.71 -0.19
CA GLN A 6 -4.10 14.89 -1.20
C GLN A 6 -2.64 14.66 -0.78
N GLY A 7 -2.16 13.42 -0.90
CA GLY A 7 -0.80 13.03 -0.51
C GLY A 7 -0.62 12.74 0.98
N GLN A 8 -1.62 13.04 1.83
CA GLN A 8 -1.57 12.68 3.24
C GLN A 8 -1.66 11.15 3.42
N VAL A 9 -0.85 10.62 4.35
CA VAL A 9 -0.91 9.21 4.77
C VAL A 9 -1.80 9.08 5.99
N VAL A 10 -2.76 8.16 5.92
CA VAL A 10 -3.74 7.87 6.98
C VAL A 10 -3.72 6.39 7.35
N LEU A 11 -4.16 6.06 8.57
CA LEU A 11 -4.33 4.69 9.04
C LEU A 11 -5.80 4.27 8.92
N LEU A 12 -6.05 3.24 8.12
CA LEU A 12 -7.37 2.63 7.97
C LEU A 12 -7.49 1.41 8.88
N LEU A 13 -8.66 1.24 9.50
CA LEU A 13 -9.00 0.03 10.26
C LEU A 13 -9.64 -0.97 9.31
N PHE A 14 -8.90 -2.01 8.90
CA PHE A 14 -9.47 -3.12 8.16
C PHE A 14 -9.86 -4.23 9.12
N PRO A 15 -11.15 -4.60 9.23
CA PRO A 15 -11.52 -5.79 9.98
C PRO A 15 -10.91 -7.02 9.31
N PHE A 16 -10.49 -7.99 10.12
CA PHE A 16 -10.19 -9.31 9.60
C PHE A 16 -11.45 -9.99 9.06
N THR A 17 -11.27 -10.98 8.19
CA THR A 17 -12.36 -11.75 7.59
C THR A 17 -13.25 -12.44 8.63
N ASP A 18 -12.68 -12.79 9.79
CA ASP A 18 -13.38 -13.40 10.93
C ASP A 18 -13.91 -12.38 11.95
N LEU A 19 -13.75 -11.07 11.68
CA LEU A 19 -14.21 -9.95 12.52
C LEU A 19 -13.65 -9.94 13.97
N THR A 20 -12.64 -10.77 14.27
CA THR A 20 -12.12 -10.92 15.65
C THR A 20 -11.22 -9.76 16.08
N ALA A 21 -10.62 -9.06 15.12
CA ALA A 21 -9.78 -7.89 15.36
C ALA A 21 -9.73 -6.97 14.13
N THR A 22 -9.16 -5.78 14.32
CA THR A 22 -8.87 -4.84 13.23
C THR A 22 -7.36 -4.74 13.03
N LYS A 23 -6.94 -4.72 11.77
CA LYS A 23 -5.57 -4.39 11.40
C LYS A 23 -5.51 -2.97 10.88
N GLN A 24 -4.61 -2.17 11.43
CA GLN A 24 -4.26 -0.87 10.86
C GLN A 24 -3.52 -1.06 9.53
N ARG A 25 -3.95 -0.31 8.51
CA ARG A 25 -3.36 -0.31 7.16
C ARG A 25 -3.04 1.12 6.75
N PRO A 26 -1.77 1.44 6.44
CA PRO A 26 -1.46 2.74 5.89
C PRO A 26 -2.04 2.86 4.48
N ALA A 27 -2.57 4.03 4.15
CA ALA A 27 -2.99 4.41 2.82
C ALA A 27 -2.66 5.88 2.55
N VAL A 28 -2.40 6.23 1.29
CA VAL A 28 -2.21 7.62 0.84
C VAL A 28 -3.49 8.12 0.17
N ILE A 29 -3.88 9.36 0.44
CA ILE A 29 -5.03 10.02 -0.18
C ILE A 29 -4.67 10.44 -1.61
N LEU A 30 -5.47 10.03 -2.58
CA LEU A 30 -5.28 10.31 -4.00
C LEU A 30 -6.22 11.37 -4.55
N SER A 31 -7.44 11.48 -4.01
CA SER A 31 -8.40 12.51 -4.42
C SER A 31 -7.92 13.91 -4.03
N SER A 32 -8.25 14.90 -4.85
CA SER A 32 -7.89 16.31 -4.61
C SER A 32 -8.60 16.88 -3.39
N ASP A 33 -8.02 17.92 -2.80
CA ASP A 33 -8.64 18.63 -1.67
C ASP A 33 -10.03 19.15 -2.01
N SER A 34 -10.24 19.62 -3.24
CA SER A 34 -11.56 20.04 -3.74
C SER A 34 -12.58 18.90 -3.78
N TYR A 35 -12.15 17.69 -4.16
CA TYR A 35 -13.00 16.50 -4.15
C TYR A 35 -13.34 16.11 -2.70
N ASN A 36 -12.34 16.05 -1.83
CA ASN A 36 -12.48 15.67 -0.43
C ASN A 36 -13.37 16.62 0.38
N GLN A 37 -13.47 17.89 -0.03
CA GLN A 37 -14.34 18.89 0.60
C GLN A 37 -15.79 18.85 0.06
N SER A 38 -15.98 18.43 -1.19
CA SER A 38 -17.29 18.44 -1.86
C SER A 38 -18.02 17.09 -1.78
N HIS A 39 -17.33 16.02 -1.41
CA HIS A 39 -17.86 14.66 -1.33
C HIS A 39 -17.66 14.07 0.07
N GLN A 40 -18.54 13.13 0.44
CA GLN A 40 -18.41 12.40 1.70
C GLN A 40 -17.37 11.27 1.63
N ASP A 41 -16.98 10.89 0.42
CA ASP A 41 -16.03 9.80 0.16
C ASP A 41 -14.64 10.33 -0.22
N VAL A 42 -13.61 9.51 0.01
CA VAL A 42 -12.21 9.82 -0.31
C VAL A 42 -11.60 8.67 -1.09
N ILE A 43 -10.87 8.97 -2.17
CA ILE A 43 -10.14 7.98 -2.96
C ILE A 43 -8.73 7.83 -2.40
N LEU A 44 -8.30 6.60 -2.14
CA LEU A 44 -7.04 6.30 -1.48
C LEU A 44 -6.35 5.05 -2.05
N ALA A 45 -5.04 4.96 -1.87
CA ALA A 45 -4.24 3.79 -2.25
C ALA A 45 -3.56 3.19 -1.02
N GLY A 46 -3.79 1.89 -0.78
CA GLY A 46 -3.16 1.16 0.31
C GLY A 46 -1.65 0.96 0.11
N ILE A 47 -0.88 1.18 1.16
CA ILE A 47 0.57 0.96 1.18
C ILE A 47 0.83 -0.46 1.70
N TYR A 48 1.44 -1.29 0.87
CA TYR A 48 1.75 -2.68 1.18
C TYR A 48 3.25 -2.96 1.01
N LYS A 49 3.73 -3.96 1.76
CA LYS A 49 5.08 -4.48 1.55
C LYS A 49 5.21 -5.06 0.14
N ARG A 50 6.35 -4.82 -0.50
CA ARG A 50 6.73 -5.49 -1.74
C ARG A 50 6.66 -7.02 -1.56
N ARG A 51 5.84 -7.69 -2.36
CA ARG A 51 5.93 -9.15 -2.51
C ARG A 51 7.17 -9.49 -3.33
N LYS A 52 7.96 -10.46 -2.89
CA LYS A 52 9.06 -10.98 -3.73
C LYS A 52 8.44 -11.53 -5.01
N SER A 53 8.83 -11.00 -6.16
CA SER A 53 8.48 -11.60 -7.44
C SER A 53 9.18 -12.96 -7.53
N HIS A 54 8.44 -14.04 -7.76
CA HIS A 54 9.01 -15.37 -8.04
C HIS A 54 9.68 -15.44 -9.43
N VAL A 55 9.62 -14.35 -10.20
CA VAL A 55 10.21 -14.22 -11.52
C VAL A 55 11.51 -13.44 -11.39
N ALA A 56 12.58 -14.07 -11.88
CA ALA A 56 13.96 -13.58 -12.01
C ALA A 56 14.89 -13.66 -10.78
N ASP A 57 15.30 -14.89 -10.43
CA ASP A 57 16.67 -15.12 -9.91
C ASP A 57 17.29 -16.44 -10.41
N LYS A 58 17.04 -16.80 -11.68
CA LYS A 58 17.70 -17.95 -12.34
C LYS A 58 18.91 -17.57 -13.18
N ASN A 59 19.04 -16.30 -13.58
CA ASN A 59 20.09 -15.85 -14.50
C ASN A 59 21.27 -15.12 -13.82
N ARG A 60 21.24 -14.93 -12.49
CA ARG A 60 22.34 -14.25 -11.75
C ARG A 60 23.31 -15.20 -11.06
N THR A 61 22.97 -16.47 -10.88
CA THR A 61 23.81 -17.47 -10.21
C THR A 61 24.79 -18.20 -11.14
N SER A 62 24.67 -18.05 -12.47
CA SER A 62 25.60 -18.67 -13.42
C SER A 62 26.96 -17.96 -13.50
N ILE A 63 27.00 -16.64 -13.31
CA ILE A 63 28.24 -15.84 -13.44
C ILE A 63 29.22 -15.98 -12.26
N TYR A 64 28.79 -16.61 -11.15
CA TYR A 64 29.64 -16.86 -9.97
C TYR A 64 30.04 -18.34 -9.81
N ARG A 65 29.66 -19.23 -10.74
CA ARG A 65 30.02 -20.65 -10.69
C ARG A 65 30.76 -21.07 -11.96
N LYS A 66 32.01 -20.61 -12.09
CA LYS A 66 33.19 -21.35 -12.59
C LYS A 66 34.27 -20.36 -13.05
N ARG A 67 35.37 -20.27 -12.27
CA ARG A 67 36.79 -20.30 -12.67
C ARG A 67 37.65 -20.13 -11.39
N PRO A 68 38.82 -20.78 -11.25
CA PRO A 68 39.26 -22.09 -11.74
C PRO A 68 38.90 -23.23 -10.77
#